data_AF-A0A1C5AWP3-F1
#
_entry.id   AF-A0A1C5AWP3-F1
#
_cell.length_a   1.000
_cell.length_b   1.000
_cell.length_c   1.000
_cell.angle_alpha   90.00
_cell.angle_beta   90.00
_cell.angle_gamma   90.00
#
_symmetry.space_group_name_H-M   'P 1'
#
loop_
_entity.id
_entity.type
_entity.pdbx_description
1 polymer ?
#
loop_
_entity_poly.entity_id
_entity_poly.type
_entity_poly.pdbx_seq_one_letter_code
_entity_poly.pdbx_strand_id
1 'polypeptide(L)'
;MIPRPPEPELTCWSTSQTSAFLRHCHAVEDPLADLFELMICTGIRKGETLGLHWADVDLEARALFVRWTLVSVDNSRSMLNAPKTHGSRAWVALSTRAVDALQRQRRRQCRQQVTARHHDNLDLVFARPDGQPLRPQYVLDHLRRLTADAGLPAIRVHDLRHIAATIMINQGVPIAVVSKTLRHRNVATTIDTYGHLTRDAAADGVSATCAALDAADARAA
;
A
#
# COMPACT_ATOMS: atom_id res chain seq x y z
N MET A 1 -25.43 -28.49 10.98
CA MET A 1 -24.92 -27.30 10.24
C MET A 1 -23.49 -27.08 10.71
N ILE A 2 -22.48 -27.19 9.83
CA ILE A 2 -21.10 -26.96 10.24
C ILE A 2 -20.92 -25.44 10.39
N PRO A 3 -20.56 -24.93 11.57
CA PRO A 3 -20.35 -23.50 11.76
C PRO A 3 -19.21 -23.04 10.85
N ARG A 4 -19.42 -21.94 10.15
CA ARG A 4 -18.35 -21.28 9.37
C ARG A 4 -17.20 -21.00 10.35
N PRO A 5 -15.97 -21.49 10.08
CA PRO A 5 -14.85 -21.16 10.93
C PRO A 5 -14.74 -19.63 11.06
N PRO A 6 -14.42 -19.10 12.25
CA PRO A 6 -14.24 -17.67 12.44
C PRO A 6 -13.25 -17.16 11.39
N GLU A 7 -13.56 -16.00 10.81
CA GLU A 7 -12.61 -15.39 9.88
C GLU A 7 -11.30 -15.16 10.62
N PRO A 8 -10.15 -15.56 10.03
CA PRO A 8 -8.87 -15.38 10.68
C PRO A 8 -8.70 -13.90 10.99
N GLU A 9 -8.45 -13.59 12.26
CA GLU A 9 -8.23 -12.23 12.73
C GLU A 9 -7.08 -11.63 11.90
N LEU A 10 -7.37 -10.53 11.20
CA LEU A 10 -6.38 -9.85 10.36
C LEU A 10 -5.21 -9.44 11.24
N THR A 11 -4.11 -10.20 11.19
CA THR A 11 -2.88 -9.86 11.90
C THR A 11 -2.24 -8.69 11.17
N CYS A 12 -2.64 -7.49 11.57
CA CYS A 12 -2.17 -6.23 10.99
C CYS A 12 -1.10 -5.63 11.90
N TRP A 13 0.03 -5.21 11.34
CA TRP A 13 1.06 -4.55 12.14
C TRP A 13 0.57 -3.21 12.68
N SER A 14 0.98 -2.89 13.90
CA SER A 14 0.85 -1.53 14.42
C SER A 14 1.71 -0.53 13.64
N THR A 15 1.47 0.77 13.82
CA THR A 15 2.31 1.83 13.23
C THR A 15 3.78 1.69 13.66
N SER A 16 4.04 1.32 14.92
CA SER A 16 5.41 1.13 15.43
C SER A 16 6.09 -0.09 14.81
N GLN A 17 5.38 -1.22 14.67
CA GLN A 17 5.88 -2.42 13.99
C GLN A 17 6.17 -2.15 12.51
N THR A 18 5.28 -1.43 11.83
CA THR A 18 5.44 -1.06 10.42
C THR A 18 6.66 -0.14 10.23
N SER A 19 6.85 0.83 11.13
CA SER A 19 8.05 1.68 11.14
C SER A 19 9.33 0.87 11.40
N ALA A 20 9.28 -0.08 12.34
CA ALA A 20 10.41 -0.98 12.63
C ALA A 20 10.78 -1.85 11.41
N PHE A 21 9.79 -2.42 10.73
CA PHE A 21 9.97 -3.20 9.50
C PHE A 21 10.68 -2.37 8.42
N LEU A 22 10.18 -1.17 8.11
CA LEU A 22 10.78 -0.30 7.08
C LEU A 22 12.20 0.12 7.45
N ARG A 23 12.45 0.47 8.73
CA ARG A 23 13.81 0.78 9.20
C ARG A 23 14.74 -0.41 9.03
N HIS A 24 14.28 -1.62 9.36
CA HIS A 24 15.07 -2.84 9.18
C HIS A 24 15.39 -3.08 7.70
N CYS A 25 14.40 -2.98 6.81
CA CYS A 25 14.60 -3.13 5.36
C CYS A 25 15.68 -2.19 4.82
N HIS A 26 15.68 -0.93 5.26
CA HIS A 26 16.68 0.06 4.86
C HIS A 26 18.05 -0.20 5.50
N ALA A 27 18.09 -0.62 6.77
CA ALA A 27 19.34 -0.90 7.47
C ALA A 27 20.13 -2.06 6.86
N VAL A 28 19.45 -3.07 6.32
CA VAL A 28 20.07 -4.21 5.61
C VAL A 28 20.19 -3.98 4.10
N GLU A 29 19.88 -2.77 3.62
CA GLU A 29 19.91 -2.37 2.22
C GLU A 29 19.13 -3.31 1.26
N ASP A 30 18.02 -3.89 1.73
CA ASP A 30 17.25 -4.86 0.96
C ASP A 30 16.74 -4.22 -0.36
N PRO A 31 16.88 -4.90 -1.52
CA PRO A 31 16.44 -4.37 -2.80
C PRO A 31 14.96 -4.02 -2.89
N LEU A 32 14.12 -4.54 -1.98
CA LEU A 32 12.68 -4.30 -1.98
C LEU A 32 12.23 -3.29 -0.90
N ALA A 33 13.15 -2.64 -0.18
CA ALA A 33 12.82 -1.68 0.86
C ALA A 33 11.88 -0.56 0.35
N ASP A 34 12.22 0.06 -0.78
CA ASP A 34 11.42 1.13 -1.40
C ASP A 34 10.10 0.61 -1.99
N LEU A 35 10.03 -0.67 -2.39
CA LEU A 35 8.80 -1.31 -2.84
C LEU A 35 7.81 -1.44 -1.68
N PHE A 36 8.25 -1.96 -0.54
CA PHE A 36 7.40 -2.10 0.63
C PHE A 36 6.96 -0.74 1.17
N GLU A 37 7.85 0.24 1.18
CA GLU A 37 7.54 1.59 1.61
C GLU A 37 6.47 2.26 0.74
N LEU A 38 6.58 2.12 -0.60
CA LEU A 38 5.55 2.62 -1.51
C LEU A 38 4.19 1.94 -1.26
N MET A 39 4.18 0.62 -1.08
CA MET A 39 2.95 -0.13 -0.80
C MET A 39 2.27 0.31 0.49
N ILE A 40 3.04 0.50 1.57
CA ILE A 40 2.52 0.95 2.87
C ILE A 40 2.06 2.41 2.80
N CYS A 41 2.81 3.30 2.14
CA CYS A 41 2.47 4.72 2.10
C CYS A 41 1.23 5.03 1.26
N THR A 42 0.90 4.19 0.27
CA THR A 42 -0.18 4.48 -0.70
C THR A 42 -1.32 3.46 -0.66
N GLY A 43 -1.12 2.30 -0.04
CA GLY A 43 -2.04 1.18 -0.09
C GLY A 43 -2.22 0.58 -1.49
N ILE A 44 -1.33 0.85 -2.45
CA ILE A 44 -1.40 0.30 -3.81
C ILE A 44 -1.38 -1.24 -3.81
N ARG A 45 -2.09 -1.88 -4.75
CA ARG A 45 -2.11 -3.35 -4.81
C ARG A 45 -0.77 -3.87 -5.33
N LYS A 46 -0.31 -5.01 -4.81
CA LYS A 46 0.93 -5.69 -5.25
C LYS A 46 1.09 -5.74 -6.77
N GLY A 47 0.07 -6.20 -7.50
CA GLY A 47 0.13 -6.31 -8.96
C GLY A 47 0.30 -4.96 -9.66
N GLU A 48 -0.33 -3.91 -9.12
CA GLU A 48 -0.21 -2.54 -9.63
C GLU A 48 1.19 -1.98 -9.37
N THR A 49 1.76 -2.22 -8.18
CA THR A 49 3.15 -1.86 -7.86
C THR A 49 4.15 -2.54 -8.79
N LEU A 50 3.95 -3.85 -9.03
CA LEU A 50 4.84 -4.65 -9.87
C LEU A 50 4.67 -4.37 -11.38
N GLY A 51 3.61 -3.69 -11.78
CA GLY A 51 3.38 -3.22 -13.14
C GLY A 51 3.64 -1.71 -13.32
N LEU A 52 4.14 -1.02 -12.30
CA LEU A 52 4.33 0.43 -12.35
C LEU A 52 5.52 0.79 -13.25
N HIS A 53 5.31 1.68 -14.21
CA HIS A 53 6.34 2.20 -15.11
C HIS A 53 6.77 3.60 -14.69
N TRP A 54 8.00 4.01 -15.01
CA TRP A 54 8.45 5.38 -14.72
C TRP A 54 7.64 6.45 -15.45
N ALA A 55 7.19 6.15 -16.67
CA ALA A 55 6.31 7.02 -17.44
C ALA A 55 4.95 7.29 -16.77
N ASP A 56 4.55 6.48 -15.79
CA ASP A 56 3.31 6.64 -15.03
C ASP A 56 3.54 7.31 -13.65
N VAL A 57 4.75 7.81 -13.36
CA VAL A 57 5.10 8.45 -12.09
C VAL A 57 5.49 9.91 -12.30
N ASP A 58 4.72 10.81 -11.70
CA ASP A 58 5.00 12.23 -11.61
C ASP A 58 5.42 12.61 -10.19
N LEU A 59 6.73 12.77 -9.98
CA LEU A 59 7.30 13.10 -8.67
C LEU A 59 7.07 14.58 -8.30
N GLU A 60 6.87 15.45 -9.28
CA GLU A 60 6.64 16.89 -9.05
C GLU A 60 5.19 17.13 -8.66
N ALA A 61 4.24 16.56 -9.41
CA ALA A 61 2.83 16.55 -9.07
C ALA A 61 2.50 15.61 -7.89
N ARG A 62 3.48 14.84 -7.40
CA ARG A 62 3.34 13.84 -6.32
C ARG A 62 2.17 12.89 -6.57
N ALA A 63 2.13 12.33 -7.77
CA ALA A 63 1.10 11.39 -8.18
C ALA A 63 1.67 10.27 -9.06
N LEU A 64 1.06 9.10 -8.99
CA LEU A 64 1.27 8.04 -9.98
C LEU A 64 -0.05 7.61 -10.59
N PHE A 65 0.00 7.06 -11.80
CA PHE A 65 -1.16 6.55 -12.51
C PHE A 65 -1.11 5.02 -12.60
N VAL A 66 -2.17 4.35 -12.15
CA VAL A 66 -2.26 2.88 -12.24
C VAL A 66 -2.71 2.47 -13.64
N ARG A 67 -1.75 2.27 -14.55
CA ARG A 67 -2.05 1.83 -15.93
C ARG A 67 -2.08 0.31 -16.08
N TRP A 68 -1.22 -0.38 -15.35
CA TRP A 68 -0.97 -1.81 -15.50
C TRP A 68 -1.10 -2.54 -14.18
N THR A 69 -1.41 -3.82 -14.25
CA THR A 69 -1.27 -4.77 -13.15
C THR A 69 -0.54 -6.00 -13.66
N LEU A 70 0.49 -6.41 -12.92
CA LEU A 70 1.11 -7.71 -13.12
C LEU A 70 0.18 -8.80 -12.57
N VAL A 71 -0.17 -9.76 -13.41
CA VAL A 71 -1.02 -10.91 -13.06
C VAL A 71 -0.24 -12.20 -13.34
N SER A 72 -0.21 -13.11 -12.38
CA SER A 72 0.32 -14.46 -12.60
C SER A 72 -0.69 -15.27 -13.39
N VAL A 73 -0.27 -15.79 -14.54
CA VAL A 73 -1.09 -16.69 -15.38
C VAL A 73 -0.91 -18.13 -14.91
N ASP A 74 0.31 -18.49 -14.55
CA ASP A 74 0.67 -19.75 -13.92
C ASP A 74 1.92 -19.54 -13.01
N ASN A 75 2.47 -20.62 -12.47
CA ASN A 75 3.64 -20.58 -11.58
C ASN A 75 4.92 -20.06 -12.24
N SER A 76 4.96 -19.96 -13.57
CA SER A 76 6.14 -19.61 -14.37
C SER A 76 5.97 -18.32 -15.18
N ARG A 77 4.73 -17.94 -15.51
CA ARG A 77 4.42 -16.82 -16.40
C ARG A 77 3.59 -15.75 -15.70
N SER A 78 4.06 -14.51 -15.83
CA SER A 78 3.31 -13.31 -15.42
C SER A 78 3.08 -12.45 -16.64
N MET A 79 1.91 -11.80 -16.70
CA MET A 79 1.52 -10.90 -17.77
C MET A 79 1.16 -9.53 -17.21
N LEU A 80 1.55 -8.48 -17.93
CA LEU A 80 1.07 -7.12 -17.69
C LEU A 80 -0.28 -6.95 -18.38
N ASN A 81 -1.32 -6.71 -17.58
CA ASN A 81 -2.66 -6.46 -18.07
C ASN A 81 -3.10 -5.06 -17.66
N ALA A 82 -3.99 -4.44 -18.44
CA ALA A 82 -4.74 -3.31 -17.93
C ALA A 82 -5.63 -3.76 -16.75
N PRO A 83 -5.81 -2.93 -15.71
CA PRO A 83 -6.74 -3.24 -14.62
C PRO A 83 -8.14 -3.59 -15.15
N LYS A 84 -8.73 -4.64 -14.58
CA LYS A 84 -10.00 -5.24 -15.06
C LYS A 84 -11.20 -4.28 -15.03
N THR A 85 -11.11 -3.13 -14.35
CA THR A 85 -12.19 -2.15 -14.24
C THR A 85 -11.69 -0.74 -14.47
N HIS A 86 -12.51 0.11 -15.09
CA HIS A 86 -12.19 1.51 -15.37
C HIS A 86 -11.79 2.28 -14.09
N GLY A 87 -12.47 2.02 -12.97
CA GLY A 87 -12.18 2.67 -11.68
C GLY A 87 -10.85 2.26 -11.04
N SER A 88 -10.24 1.16 -11.47
CA SER A 88 -8.89 0.76 -11.02
C SER A 88 -7.77 1.49 -11.79
N ARG A 89 -8.09 2.09 -12.95
CA ARG A 89 -7.18 2.96 -13.72
C ARG A 89 -7.29 4.39 -13.23
N ALA A 90 -6.64 4.68 -12.12
CA ALA A 90 -6.77 5.98 -11.46
C ALA A 90 -5.44 6.48 -10.90
N TRP A 91 -5.42 7.77 -10.60
CA TRP A 91 -4.34 8.45 -9.92
C TRP A 91 -4.25 8.01 -8.46
N VAL A 92 -3.02 7.96 -7.96
CA VAL A 92 -2.67 7.67 -6.57
C VAL A 92 -1.77 8.79 -6.09
N ALA A 93 -2.19 9.49 -5.04
CA ALA A 93 -1.39 10.53 -4.43
C ALA A 93 -0.16 9.94 -3.75
N LEU A 94 0.95 10.68 -3.79
CA LEU A 94 2.21 10.33 -3.15
C LEU A 94 2.48 11.29 -2.00
N SER A 95 2.71 10.74 -0.81
CA SER A 95 3.29 11.52 0.29
C SER A 95 4.75 11.85 -0.02
N THR A 96 5.34 12.82 0.68
CA THR A 96 6.78 13.11 0.61
C THR A 96 7.60 11.84 0.82
N ARG A 97 7.20 11.00 1.78
CA ARG A 97 7.86 9.72 2.08
C ARG A 97 7.82 8.73 0.91
N ALA A 98 6.70 8.66 0.19
CA ALA A 98 6.58 7.82 -1.00
C ALA A 98 7.42 8.36 -2.18
N VAL A 99 7.49 9.69 -2.33
CA VAL A 99 8.35 10.35 -3.32
C VAL A 99 9.83 10.03 -3.03
N ASP A 100 10.26 10.13 -1.77
CA ASP A 100 11.64 9.83 -1.39
C ASP A 100 12.01 8.37 -1.68
N ALA A 101 11.07 7.43 -1.44
CA ALA A 101 11.25 6.02 -1.79
C ALA A 101 11.42 5.81 -3.30
N LEU A 102 10.59 6.45 -4.11
CA LEU A 102 10.72 6.40 -5.57
C LEU A 102 12.03 7.03 -6.04
N GLN A 103 12.47 8.13 -5.45
CA GLN A 103 13.76 8.73 -5.80
C GLN A 103 14.94 7.82 -5.44
N ARG A 104 14.92 7.16 -4.28
CA ARG A 104 15.94 6.15 -3.92
C ARG A 104 15.94 4.99 -4.90
N GLN A 105 14.77 4.49 -5.25
CA GLN A 105 14.63 3.42 -6.25
C GLN A 105 15.19 3.83 -7.62
N ARG A 106 14.89 5.06 -8.09
CA ARG A 106 15.45 5.59 -9.34
C ARG A 106 16.98 5.61 -9.30
N ARG A 107 17.57 6.12 -8.21
CA ARG A 107 19.03 6.11 -8.01
C ARG A 107 19.61 4.69 -8.01
N ARG A 108 18.92 3.73 -7.38
CA ARG A 108 19.33 2.32 -7.35
C ARG A 108 19.35 1.71 -8.75
N GLN A 109 18.30 1.92 -9.54
CA GLN A 109 18.22 1.42 -10.91
C GLN A 109 19.26 2.07 -11.82
N CYS A 110 19.49 3.39 -11.73
CA CYS A 110 20.54 4.05 -12.52
C CYS A 110 21.92 3.42 -12.24
N ARG A 111 22.24 3.10 -10.97
CA ARG A 111 23.50 2.41 -10.62
C ARG A 111 23.59 0.99 -11.22
N GLN A 112 22.47 0.30 -11.34
CA GLN A 112 22.40 -1.05 -11.92
C GLN A 112 22.45 -1.05 -13.46
N GLN A 113 21.79 -0.09 -14.11
CA GLN A 113 21.75 0.01 -15.58
C GLN A 113 23.12 0.34 -16.20
N VAL A 114 24.02 1.00 -15.47
CA VAL A 114 25.42 1.17 -15.90
C VAL A 114 26.10 -0.18 -16.14
N THR A 115 25.63 -1.26 -15.51
CA THR A 115 26.19 -2.61 -15.64
C THR A 115 25.44 -3.53 -16.62
N ALA A 116 24.22 -3.17 -17.05
CA ALA A 116 23.33 -4.05 -17.79
C ALA A 116 22.62 -3.30 -18.93
N ARG A 117 23.13 -3.40 -20.16
CA ARG A 117 22.42 -2.94 -21.36
C ARG A 117 21.56 -4.08 -21.89
N HIS A 118 20.25 -3.97 -21.70
CA HIS A 118 19.27 -4.91 -22.27
C HIS A 118 18.34 -4.18 -23.23
N HIS A 119 18.17 -4.75 -24.43
CA HIS A 119 17.39 -4.18 -25.52
C HIS A 119 15.86 -4.21 -25.26
N ASP A 120 15.40 -5.04 -24.31
CA ASP A 120 13.97 -5.29 -24.02
C ASP A 120 13.56 -4.80 -22.62
N ASN A 121 14.08 -3.66 -22.17
CA ASN A 121 13.73 -3.07 -20.89
C ASN A 121 12.30 -2.50 -20.91
N LEU A 122 11.43 -2.96 -20.00
CA LEU A 122 10.04 -2.50 -19.89
C LEU A 122 9.90 -1.16 -19.14
N ASP A 123 10.99 -0.54 -18.68
CA ASP A 123 10.97 0.72 -17.92
C ASP A 123 10.12 0.67 -16.63
N LEU A 124 10.10 -0.51 -15.99
CA LEU A 124 9.40 -0.74 -14.73
C LEU A 124 10.15 -0.09 -13.56
N VAL A 125 9.40 0.54 -12.65
CA VAL A 125 9.93 1.14 -11.41
C VAL A 125 10.58 0.08 -10.53
N PHE A 126 9.97 -1.11 -10.44
CA PHE A 126 10.50 -2.26 -9.71
C PHE A 126 10.70 -3.43 -10.66
N ALA A 127 11.92 -3.54 -11.17
CA ALA A 127 12.30 -4.55 -12.14
C ALA A 127 13.43 -5.43 -11.60
N ARG A 128 13.57 -6.61 -12.20
CA ARG A 128 14.81 -7.40 -12.14
C ARG A 128 15.93 -6.66 -12.89
N PRO A 129 17.21 -7.03 -12.67
CA PRO A 129 18.34 -6.43 -13.39
C PRO A 129 18.27 -6.50 -14.91
N ASP A 130 17.56 -7.51 -15.46
CA ASP A 130 17.33 -7.70 -16.89
C ASP A 130 16.15 -6.86 -17.44
N GLY A 131 15.57 -5.98 -16.64
CA GLY A 131 14.43 -5.13 -17.01
C GLY A 131 13.07 -5.84 -16.98
N GLN A 132 13.03 -7.13 -16.64
CA GLN A 132 11.79 -7.90 -16.56
C GLN A 132 11.07 -7.70 -15.23
N PRO A 133 9.75 -7.96 -15.14
CA PRO A 133 8.99 -7.81 -13.91
C PRO A 133 9.54 -8.69 -12.77
N LEU A 134 9.51 -8.18 -11.54
CA LEU A 134 9.76 -9.00 -10.36
C LEU A 134 8.69 -10.09 -10.24
N ARG A 135 9.12 -11.31 -9.86
CA ARG A 135 8.18 -12.40 -9.60
C ARG A 135 7.45 -12.14 -8.28
N PRO A 136 6.11 -12.31 -8.20
CA PRO A 136 5.38 -12.14 -6.94
C PRO A 136 5.90 -13.01 -5.78
N GLN A 137 6.44 -14.19 -6.09
CA GLN A 137 7.07 -15.07 -5.10
C GLN A 137 8.34 -14.46 -4.50
N TYR A 138 9.17 -13.81 -5.32
CA TYR A 138 10.39 -13.12 -4.85
C TYR A 138 10.07 -12.04 -3.81
N VAL A 139 9.00 -11.27 -4.03
CA VAL A 139 8.52 -10.26 -3.09
C VAL A 139 8.04 -10.90 -1.78
N LEU A 140 7.32 -12.02 -1.87
CA LEU A 140 6.84 -12.76 -0.70
C LEU A 140 7.99 -13.34 0.12
N ASP A 141 9.00 -13.90 -0.52
CA ASP A 141 10.15 -14.50 0.15
C ASP A 141 10.97 -13.45 0.90
N HIS A 142 11.21 -12.29 0.28
CA HIS A 142 11.84 -11.14 0.95
C HIS A 142 11.00 -10.65 2.13
N LEU A 143 9.70 -10.47 1.95
CA LEU A 143 8.82 -10.03 3.04
C LEU A 143 8.89 -10.99 4.23
N ARG A 144 8.82 -12.31 3.99
CA ARG A 144 8.90 -13.33 5.04
C ARG A 144 10.23 -13.29 5.78
N ARG A 145 11.35 -13.24 5.05
CA ARG A 145 12.70 -13.16 5.62
C ARG A 145 12.83 -11.91 6.51
N LEU A 146 12.56 -10.73 5.95
CA LEU A 146 12.68 -9.45 6.66
C LEU A 146 11.74 -9.33 7.86
N THR A 147 10.55 -9.93 7.76
CA THR A 147 9.59 -10.01 8.88
C THR A 147 10.15 -10.86 10.01
N ALA A 148 10.71 -12.03 9.69
CA ALA A 148 11.33 -12.93 10.66
C ALA A 148 12.58 -12.29 11.31
N ASP A 149 13.44 -11.68 10.50
CA ASP A 149 14.67 -11.01 10.96
C ASP A 149 14.35 -9.83 11.90
N ALA A 150 13.23 -9.13 11.67
CA ALA A 150 12.74 -8.06 12.52
C ALA A 150 11.93 -8.56 13.75
N GLY A 151 11.72 -9.87 13.90
CA GLY A 151 10.93 -10.44 15.01
C GLY A 151 9.45 -10.05 14.97
N LEU A 152 8.90 -9.79 13.78
CA LEU A 152 7.53 -9.30 13.59
C LEU A 152 6.55 -10.44 13.26
N PRO A 153 5.24 -10.28 13.54
CA PRO A 153 4.22 -11.25 13.15
C PRO A 153 4.21 -11.47 11.64
N ALA A 154 4.07 -12.72 11.21
CA ALA A 154 4.04 -13.09 9.80
C ALA A 154 2.79 -12.52 9.10
N ILE A 155 3.01 -11.88 7.95
CA ILE A 155 1.93 -11.31 7.13
C ILE A 155 2.09 -11.70 5.65
N ARG A 156 1.01 -11.53 4.89
CA ARG A 156 0.98 -11.66 3.42
C ARG A 156 1.36 -10.32 2.79
N VAL A 157 1.80 -10.34 1.54
CA VAL A 157 2.11 -9.09 0.80
C VAL A 157 0.87 -8.18 0.66
N HIS A 158 -0.34 -8.76 0.59
CA HIS A 158 -1.56 -7.96 0.55
C HIS A 158 -1.85 -7.24 1.87
N ASP A 159 -1.32 -7.75 2.99
CA ASP A 159 -1.55 -7.16 4.31
C ASP A 159 -0.82 -5.83 4.46
N LEU A 160 0.19 -5.53 3.65
CA LEU A 160 0.79 -4.18 3.56
C LEU A 160 -0.24 -3.10 3.19
N ARG A 161 -1.23 -3.47 2.37
CA ARG A 161 -2.36 -2.58 2.03
C ARG A 161 -3.36 -2.50 3.17
N HIS A 162 -3.62 -3.60 3.87
CA HIS A 162 -4.44 -3.59 5.08
C HIS A 162 -3.81 -2.70 6.16
N ILE A 163 -2.50 -2.77 6.34
CA ILE A 163 -1.71 -1.89 7.21
C ILE A 163 -1.90 -0.43 6.83
N ALA A 164 -1.78 -0.08 5.55
CA ALA A 164 -2.02 1.29 5.09
C ALA A 164 -3.43 1.78 5.46
N ALA A 165 -4.44 0.93 5.27
CA ALA A 165 -5.83 1.23 5.60
C ALA A 165 -6.03 1.43 7.11
N THR A 166 -5.55 0.49 7.92
CA THR A 166 -5.64 0.52 9.38
C THR A 166 -4.94 1.77 9.94
N ILE A 167 -3.75 2.11 9.44
CA ILE A 167 -3.04 3.32 9.85
C ILE A 167 -3.87 4.56 9.52
N MET A 168 -4.40 4.69 8.30
CA MET A 168 -5.23 5.86 7.93
C MET A 168 -6.46 5.99 8.83
N ILE A 169 -7.18 4.89 9.10
CA ILE A 169 -8.39 4.90 9.93
C ILE A 169 -8.05 5.27 11.37
N ASN A 170 -6.99 4.68 11.94
CA ASN A 170 -6.54 4.99 13.30
C ASN A 170 -6.01 6.43 13.45
N GLN A 171 -5.66 7.11 12.34
CA GLN A 171 -5.32 8.53 12.32
C GLN A 171 -6.55 9.42 12.06
N GLY A 172 -7.76 8.87 12.13
CA GLY A 172 -9.01 9.63 11.99
C GLY A 172 -9.38 9.96 10.55
N VAL A 173 -8.74 9.36 9.53
CA VAL A 173 -9.13 9.58 8.14
C VAL A 173 -10.51 8.96 7.91
N PRO A 174 -11.50 9.72 7.39
CA PRO A 174 -12.85 9.20 7.17
C PRO A 174 -12.84 7.96 6.28
N ILE A 175 -13.64 6.94 6.63
CA ILE A 175 -13.62 5.64 5.94
C ILE A 175 -13.93 5.74 4.44
N ALA A 176 -14.76 6.71 4.03
CA ALA A 176 -15.03 7.00 2.63
C ALA A 176 -13.79 7.53 1.88
N VAL A 177 -12.97 8.37 2.55
CA VAL A 177 -11.69 8.85 2.02
C VAL A 177 -10.70 7.70 1.91
N VAL A 178 -10.59 6.86 2.94
CA VAL A 178 -9.75 5.65 2.91
C VAL A 178 -10.15 4.74 1.75
N SER A 179 -11.45 4.50 1.56
CA SER A 179 -11.99 3.72 0.45
C SER A 179 -11.56 4.28 -0.93
N LYS A 180 -11.65 5.60 -1.09
CA LYS A 180 -11.23 6.31 -2.30
C LYS A 180 -9.72 6.21 -2.52
N THR A 181 -8.90 6.43 -1.49
CA THR A 181 -7.43 6.29 -1.53
C THR A 181 -7.02 4.89 -1.98
N LEU A 182 -7.67 3.87 -1.41
CA LEU A 182 -7.45 2.48 -1.75
C LEU A 182 -8.03 2.09 -3.12
N ARG A 183 -8.85 2.93 -3.76
CA ARG A 183 -9.53 2.63 -5.03
C ARG A 183 -10.38 1.36 -4.91
N HIS A 184 -11.19 1.28 -3.85
CA HIS A 184 -12.25 0.30 -3.77
C HIS A 184 -13.42 0.72 -4.66
N ARG A 185 -13.99 -0.25 -5.40
CA ARG A 185 -15.14 0.00 -6.27
C ARG A 185 -16.39 0.40 -5.46
N ASN A 186 -16.52 -0.16 -4.27
CA ASN A 186 -17.62 0.10 -3.35
C ASN A 186 -17.05 0.41 -1.97
N VAL A 187 -17.58 1.47 -1.33
CA VAL A 187 -17.25 1.82 0.05
C VAL A 187 -17.60 0.69 1.03
N ALA A 188 -18.65 -0.09 0.73
CA ALA A 188 -19.06 -1.25 1.52
C ALA A 188 -17.89 -2.21 1.80
N THR A 189 -17.05 -2.50 0.80
CA THR A 189 -15.86 -3.35 1.00
C THR A 189 -14.93 -2.82 2.11
N THR A 190 -14.83 -1.50 2.24
CA THR A 190 -13.99 -0.85 3.27
C THR A 190 -14.68 -0.91 4.63
N ILE A 191 -16.00 -0.71 4.66
CA ILE A 191 -16.82 -0.81 5.87
C ILE A 191 -16.81 -2.25 6.40
N ASP A 192 -17.04 -3.23 5.54
CA ASP A 192 -17.06 -4.65 5.90
C ASP A 192 -15.70 -5.09 6.48
N THR A 193 -14.60 -4.58 5.91
CA THR A 193 -13.24 -4.94 6.34
C THR A 193 -12.81 -4.19 7.60
N TYR A 194 -13.10 -2.89 7.71
CA TYR A 194 -12.48 -2.01 8.72
C TYR A 194 -13.46 -1.24 9.60
N GLY A 195 -14.77 -1.37 9.41
CA GLY A 195 -15.78 -0.63 10.18
C GLY A 195 -15.74 -0.92 11.70
N HIS A 196 -15.16 -2.06 12.09
CA HIS A 196 -14.92 -2.37 13.49
C HIS A 196 -13.90 -1.43 14.16
N LEU A 197 -13.04 -0.76 13.39
CA LEU A 197 -12.07 0.24 13.87
C LEU A 197 -12.70 1.61 14.12
N THR A 198 -13.95 1.82 13.71
CA THR A 198 -14.65 3.12 13.83
C THR A 198 -15.78 3.08 14.86
N ARG A 199 -15.79 2.10 15.79
CA ARG A 199 -16.87 1.97 16.79
C ARG A 199 -16.98 3.20 17.69
N ASP A 200 -15.84 3.70 18.17
CA ASP A 200 -15.80 4.85 19.06
C ASP A 200 -16.22 6.15 18.35
N ALA A 201 -15.99 6.23 17.03
CA ALA A 201 -16.37 7.39 16.23
C ALA A 201 -17.88 7.69 16.24
N ALA A 202 -18.73 6.67 16.46
CA ALA A 202 -20.17 6.87 16.61
C ALA A 202 -20.50 7.59 17.93
N ALA A 203 -19.85 7.20 19.04
CA ALA A 203 -20.01 7.85 20.34
C ALA A 203 -19.44 9.27 20.32
N ASP A 204 -18.28 9.46 19.68
CA ASP A 204 -17.68 10.78 19.47
C ASP A 204 -18.60 11.70 18.66
N GLY A 205 -19.26 11.17 17.63
CA GLY A 205 -20.20 11.93 16.79
C GLY A 205 -21.43 12.45 17.55
N VAL A 206 -22.01 11.61 18.42
CA VAL A 206 -23.10 12.04 19.31
C VAL A 206 -22.61 13.10 20.30
N SER A 207 -21.45 12.86 20.92
CA SER A 207 -20.86 13.77 21.91
C SER A 207 -20.54 15.14 21.31
N ALA A 208 -20.04 15.17 20.07
CA ALA A 208 -19.74 16.41 19.35
C ALA A 208 -20.98 17.26 19.08
N THR A 209 -22.14 16.64 18.87
CA THR A 209 -23.40 17.36 18.67
C THR A 209 -23.80 18.11 19.94
N CYS A 210 -23.76 17.45 21.10
CA CYS A 210 -24.05 18.08 22.39
C CYS A 210 -23.06 19.22 22.69
N ALA A 211 -21.76 18.97 22.52
CA ALA A 211 -20.73 19.98 22.77
C ALA A 211 -20.91 21.24 21.90
N ALA A 212 -21.37 21.09 20.65
CA ALA A 212 -21.63 22.22 19.76
C ALA A 212 -22.83 23.07 20.22
N LEU A 213 -23.88 22.42 20.74
CA LEU A 213 -25.06 23.10 21.29
C LEU A 213 -24.68 23.86 22.58
N ASP A 214 -24.00 23.19 23.52
CA ASP A 214 -23.56 23.80 24.77
C ASP A 214 -22.68 25.04 24.53
N ALA A 215 -21.78 24.97 23.54
CA ALA A 215 -20.93 26.10 23.15
C ALA A 215 -21.70 27.24 22.48
N ALA A 216 -22.82 26.96 21.81
CA ALA A 216 -23.69 27.99 21.23
C ALA A 216 -24.49 28.70 22.33
N ASP A 217 -25.06 27.95 23.28
CA ASP A 217 -25.82 28.49 24.41
C ASP A 217 -24.93 29.38 25.30
N ALA A 218 -23.69 28.95 25.56
CA ALA A 218 -22.73 29.73 26.34
C ALA A 218 -22.30 31.05 25.68
N ARG A 219 -22.45 31.20 24.35
CA ARG A 219 -22.20 32.46 23.63
C ARG A 219 -23.41 33.39 23.58
N ALA A 220 -24.60 32.85 23.81
CA ALA A 220 -25.85 33.58 23.81
C ALA A 220 -26.23 34.14 25.19
N ALA A 221 -25.63 33.60 26.26
CA ALA A 221 -25.71 34.09 27.64
C ALA A 221 -24.68 35.21 27.93
#